data_AF-A0A7C9ABW4-F1
#
_entry.id   AF-A0A7C9ABW4-F1
#
_cell.length_a   1.000
_cell.length_b   1.000
_cell.length_c   1.000
_cell.angle_alpha   90.00
_cell.angle_beta   90.00
_cell.angle_gamma   90.00
#
_symmetry.space_group_name_H-M   'P 1'
#
loop_
_entity.id
_entity.type
_entity.pdbx_description
1 polymer ?
#
loop_
_entity_poly.entity_id
_entity_poly.type
_entity_poly.pdbx_seq_one_letter_code
_entity_poly.pdbx_strand_id
1 'polypeptide(L)'
;VLANLFLLSTFYWQNFLLYHKKPVNLSDEDQRKTLRDYNNVHCFSYQELKNATDGFKEELGRGAFGIVYRGMICAGDASIDIAVKKLDRIFNDADKEFKTEV
;
A
#
# COMPACT_ATOMS: atom_id res chain seq x y z
N VAL A 1 -23.68 27.92 -30.58
CA VAL A 1 -22.39 27.24 -30.31
C VAL A 1 -22.16 27.05 -28.81
N LEU A 2 -22.27 28.09 -27.99
CA LEU A 2 -22.07 28.00 -26.53
C LEU A 2 -23.06 27.06 -25.80
N ALA A 3 -24.32 26.97 -26.26
CA ALA A 3 -25.33 26.09 -25.64
C ALA A 3 -24.95 24.60 -25.64
N ASN A 4 -24.21 24.12 -26.66
CA ASN A 4 -23.80 22.72 -26.75
C ASN A 4 -22.64 22.39 -25.81
N LEU A 5 -21.80 23.38 -25.46
CA LEU A 5 -20.69 23.21 -24.51
C LEU A 5 -21.22 23.04 -23.09
N PHE A 6 -22.28 23.77 -22.72
CA PHE A 6 -22.94 23.61 -21.42
C PHE A 6 -23.54 22.21 -21.25
N LEU A 7 -24.20 21.66 -22.28
CA LEU A 7 -24.79 20.31 -22.23
C LEU A 7 -23.75 19.21 -22.06
N LEU A 8 -22.60 19.33 -22.73
CA LEU A 8 -21.50 18.38 -22.53
C LEU A 8 -20.94 18.51 -21.12
N SER A 9 -20.73 19.73 -20.63
CA SER A 9 -20.16 19.95 -19.29
C SER A 9 -21.02 19.38 -18.17
N THR A 10 -22.34 19.54 -18.22
CA THR A 10 -23.26 18.99 -17.21
C THR A 10 -23.39 17.49 -17.32
N PHE A 11 -23.31 16.92 -18.53
CA PHE A 11 -23.27 15.47 -18.72
C PHE A 11 -21.96 14.85 -18.18
N TYR A 12 -20.82 15.50 -18.44
CA TYR A 12 -19.54 15.11 -17.86
C TYR A 12 -19.56 15.24 -16.33
N TRP A 13 -20.18 16.29 -15.76
CA TRP A 13 -20.31 16.48 -14.31
C TRP A 13 -21.24 15.46 -13.64
N GLN A 14 -22.37 15.14 -14.29
CA GLN A 14 -23.34 14.15 -13.80
C GLN A 14 -22.72 12.74 -13.77
N ASN A 15 -21.97 12.38 -14.80
CA ASN A 15 -21.22 11.13 -14.83
C ASN A 15 -20.05 11.17 -13.82
N PHE A 16 -19.35 12.29 -13.70
CA PHE A 16 -18.24 12.49 -12.74
C PHE A 16 -18.67 12.31 -11.27
N LEU A 17 -19.88 12.75 -10.88
CA LEU A 17 -20.40 12.52 -9.53
C LEU A 17 -20.77 11.06 -9.26
N LEU A 18 -21.15 10.29 -10.28
CA LEU A 18 -21.37 8.83 -10.17
C LEU A 18 -20.04 8.07 -10.03
N TYR A 19 -18.94 8.59 -10.59
CA TYR A 19 -17.61 8.00 -10.39
C TYR A 19 -17.09 8.18 -8.97
N HIS A 20 -17.54 9.20 -8.23
CA HIS A 20 -16.93 9.56 -6.96
C HIS A 20 -17.63 9.01 -5.71
N LYS A 21 -18.73 8.26 -5.85
CA LYS A 21 -19.36 7.53 -4.74
C LYS A 21 -19.87 6.17 -5.19
N LYS A 22 -18.97 5.18 -5.20
CA LYS A 22 -19.37 3.78 -5.06
C LYS A 22 -19.23 3.37 -3.60
N PRO A 23 -20.33 3.23 -2.83
CA PRO A 23 -20.25 2.45 -1.61
C PRO A 23 -19.95 1.00 -2.03
N VAL A 24 -18.83 0.48 -1.55
CA VAL A 24 -18.47 -0.92 -1.75
C VAL A 24 -19.45 -1.75 -0.93
N ASN A 25 -20.46 -2.33 -1.59
CA ASN A 25 -21.24 -3.41 -1.02
C ASN A 25 -20.40 -4.68 -1.16
N LEU A 26 -19.53 -4.94 -0.17
CA LEU A 26 -18.74 -6.17 -0.13
C LEU A 26 -19.68 -7.35 0.10
N SER A 27 -19.57 -8.38 -0.75
CA SER A 27 -20.13 -9.69 -0.49
C SER A 27 -19.48 -10.28 0.77
N ASP A 28 -20.22 -11.04 1.57
CA ASP A 28 -19.68 -11.76 2.74
C ASP A 28 -18.48 -12.66 2.37
N GLU A 29 -18.38 -13.07 1.10
CA GLU A 29 -17.26 -13.84 0.55
C GLU A 29 -15.99 -13.00 0.36
N ASP A 30 -16.12 -11.73 -0.06
CA ASP A 30 -15.00 -10.79 -0.18
C ASP A 30 -14.43 -10.44 1.20
N GLN A 31 -15.30 -10.32 2.22
CA GLN A 31 -14.91 -10.12 3.62
C GLN A 31 -14.14 -11.33 4.18
N ARG A 32 -14.59 -12.55 3.88
CA ARG A 32 -13.90 -13.79 4.28
C ARG A 32 -12.55 -13.97 3.60
N LYS A 33 -12.40 -13.46 2.39
CA LYS A 33 -11.12 -13.43 1.67
C LYS A 33 -10.18 -12.37 2.28
N THR A 34 -10.67 -11.15 2.49
CA THR A 34 -9.87 -10.09 3.15
C THR A 34 -9.44 -10.46 4.56
N LEU A 35 -10.29 -11.12 5.36
CA LEU A 35 -9.94 -11.60 6.70
C LEU A 35 -8.87 -12.72 6.68
N ARG A 36 -8.90 -13.59 5.65
CA ARG A 36 -7.86 -14.61 5.47
C ARG A 36 -6.53 -13.99 5.03
N ASP A 37 -6.57 -13.01 4.15
CA ASP A 37 -5.38 -12.28 3.70
C ASP A 37 -4.80 -11.44 4.85
N TYR A 38 -5.63 -10.79 5.68
CA TYR A 38 -5.19 -10.05 6.87
C TYR A 38 -4.57 -10.95 7.97
N ASN A 39 -5.02 -12.20 8.10
CA ASN A 39 -4.43 -13.14 9.05
C ASN A 39 -2.99 -13.53 8.70
N ASN A 40 -2.53 -13.26 7.47
CA ASN A 40 -1.17 -13.53 7.03
C ASN A 40 -0.30 -12.25 6.94
N VAL A 41 -0.83 -11.10 7.36
CA VAL A 41 -0.10 -9.83 7.43
C VAL A 41 0.33 -9.59 8.87
N HIS A 42 1.64 -9.65 9.11
CA HIS A 42 2.22 -9.33 10.41
C HIS A 42 2.59 -7.85 10.47
N CYS A 43 2.07 -7.15 11.47
CA CYS A 43 2.46 -5.78 11.76
C CYS A 43 3.75 -5.79 12.57
N PHE A 44 4.81 -5.20 12.01
CA PHE A 44 6.08 -4.99 12.71
C PHE A 44 6.23 -3.52 13.12
N SER A 45 6.69 -3.31 14.34
CA SER A 45 7.15 -2.00 14.77
C SER A 45 8.42 -1.60 14.03
N TYR A 46 8.65 -0.29 13.93
CA TYR A 46 9.89 0.23 13.36
C TYR A 46 11.14 -0.33 14.05
N GLN A 47 11.08 -0.53 15.37
CA GLN A 47 12.21 -1.02 16.14
C GLN A 47 12.52 -2.49 15.85
N GLU A 48 11.50 -3.33 15.64
CA GLU A 48 11.69 -4.72 15.19
C GLU A 48 12.36 -4.76 13.82
N LEU A 49 11.88 -3.98 12.85
CA LEU A 49 12.48 -3.91 11.52
C LEU A 49 13.90 -3.34 11.55
N LYS A 50 14.17 -2.35 12.42
CA LYS A 50 15.51 -1.80 12.62
C LYS A 50 16.45 -2.86 13.18
N ASN A 51 16.01 -3.65 14.15
CA ASN A 51 16.82 -4.71 14.73
C ASN A 51 17.04 -5.85 13.72
N ALA A 52 16.00 -6.25 13.01
CA ALA A 52 16.08 -7.30 11.99
C ALA A 52 17.07 -6.96 10.86
N THR A 53 17.28 -5.68 10.57
CA THR A 53 18.14 -5.20 9.47
C THR A 53 19.52 -4.68 9.92
N ASP A 54 19.92 -4.96 11.17
CA ASP A 54 21.15 -4.41 11.79
C ASP A 54 21.25 -2.89 11.63
N GLY A 55 20.14 -2.19 11.84
CA GLY A 55 20.05 -0.73 11.68
C GLY A 55 19.95 -0.24 10.24
N PHE A 56 19.38 -1.05 9.32
CA PHE A 56 19.30 -0.76 7.88
C PHE A 56 20.69 -0.66 7.23
N LYS A 57 21.55 -1.65 7.48
CA LYS A 57 22.97 -1.61 7.09
C LYS A 57 23.24 -2.16 5.69
N GLU A 58 22.60 -3.27 5.33
CA GLU A 58 22.84 -3.97 4.06
C GLU A 58 21.75 -3.59 3.04
N GLU A 59 22.08 -2.70 2.10
CA GLU A 59 21.18 -2.32 1.00
C GLU A 59 21.17 -3.42 -0.08
N LEU A 60 19.98 -3.95 -0.37
CA LEU A 60 19.74 -4.90 -1.46
C LEU A 60 19.38 -4.18 -2.77
N GLY A 61 18.85 -2.95 -2.68
CA GLY A 61 18.53 -2.15 -3.85
C GLY A 61 17.80 -0.86 -3.50
N ARG A 62 17.71 0.04 -4.48
CA ARG A 62 17.08 1.35 -4.34
C ARG A 62 16.29 1.70 -5.58
N GLY A 63 15.12 2.29 -5.37
CA GLY A 63 14.23 2.75 -6.43
C GLY A 63 13.57 4.07 -6.08
N ALA A 64 12.62 4.50 -6.92
CA ALA A 64 11.92 5.78 -6.74
C ALA A 64 11.19 5.92 -5.39
N PHE A 65 10.77 4.79 -4.82
CA PHE A 65 9.96 4.74 -3.60
C PHE A 65 10.77 4.54 -2.32
N GLY A 66 12.08 4.35 -2.42
CA GLY A 66 12.96 4.14 -1.27
C GLY A 66 13.94 3.00 -1.45
N ILE A 67 14.39 2.45 -0.32
CA ILE A 67 15.56 1.56 -0.25
C ILE A 67 15.13 0.23 0.37
N VAL A 68 15.55 -0.88 -0.23
CA VAL A 68 15.33 -2.24 0.26
C VAL A 68 16.57 -2.70 1.00
N TYR A 69 16.39 -3.18 2.23
CA TYR A 69 17.47 -3.68 3.09
C TYR A 69 17.29 -5.17 3.38
N ARG A 70 18.40 -5.88 3.52
CA ARG A 70 18.38 -7.25 4.04
C ARG A 70 18.11 -7.24 5.54
N GLY A 71 17.29 -8.18 6.00
CA GLY A 71 17.11 -8.42 7.42
C GLY A 71 16.84 -9.90 7.71
N MET A 72 16.77 -10.22 9.00
CA MET A 72 16.48 -11.56 9.48
C MET A 72 15.57 -11.49 10.71
N ILE A 73 14.52 -12.31 10.73
CA ILE A 73 13.61 -12.45 11.88
C ILE A 73 13.73 -13.88 12.42
N CYS A 74 13.79 -14.01 13.74
CA CYS A 74 13.74 -15.31 14.42
C CYS A 74 12.28 -15.64 14.79
N ALA A 75 11.78 -16.77 14.29
CA ALA A 75 10.48 -17.32 14.63
C ALA A 75 10.68 -18.69 15.27
N GLY A 76 10.79 -18.71 16.61
CA GLY A 76 11.19 -19.91 17.35
C GLY A 76 12.63 -20.31 16.98
N ASP A 77 12.81 -21.55 16.55
CA ASP A 77 14.12 -22.10 16.16
C ASP A 77 14.49 -21.77 14.70
N ALA A 78 13.58 -21.16 13.93
CA ALA A 78 13.82 -20.82 12.53
C ALA A 78 14.30 -19.37 12.38
N SER A 79 15.31 -19.17 11.53
CA SER A 79 15.70 -17.85 11.03
C SER A 79 15.16 -17.67 9.61
N ILE A 80 14.49 -16.55 9.38
CA ILE A 80 13.88 -16.22 8.09
C ILE A 80 14.54 -14.95 7.58
N ASP A 81 15.21 -15.04 6.42
CA ASP A 81 15.70 -13.87 5.70
C ASP A 81 14.52 -13.08 5.12
N ILE A 82 14.56 -11.76 5.30
CA ILE A 82 13.54 -10.83 4.85
C ILE A 82 14.15 -9.66 4.08
N ALA A 83 13.33 -9.00 3.28
CA ALA A 83 13.65 -7.74 2.62
C ALA A 83 12.76 -6.62 3.18
N VAL A 84 13.37 -5.58 3.74
CA VAL A 84 12.66 -4.43 4.34
C VAL A 84 12.78 -3.22 3.44
N LYS A 85 11.68 -2.83 2.80
CA LYS A 85 11.59 -1.61 1.99
C LYS A 85 11.29 -0.41 2.88
N LYS A 86 12.26 0.47 3.07
CA LYS A 86 12.14 1.74 3.81
C LYS A 86 11.84 2.86 2.81
N LEU A 87 10.66 3.47 2.93
CA LEU A 87 10.24 4.55 2.07
C LEU A 87 10.94 5.87 2.45
N ASP A 88 11.34 6.66 1.44
CA ASP A 88 11.90 7.99 1.67
C ASP A 88 10.77 8.98 1.99
N ARG A 89 10.86 9.64 3.16
CA ARG A 89 9.84 10.55 3.73
C ARG A 89 9.52 11.80 2.88
N ILE A 90 10.10 11.93 1.70
CA ILE A 90 10.01 13.13 0.86
C ILE A 90 8.68 13.16 0.08
N PHE A 91 8.01 12.03 -0.10
CA PHE A 91 6.75 11.97 -0.83
C PHE A 91 5.56 11.96 0.13
N ASN A 92 4.95 13.13 0.32
CA ASN A 92 3.65 13.32 0.98
C ASN A 92 2.49 12.51 0.34
N ASP A 93 2.71 11.87 -0.82
CA ASP A 93 1.76 11.01 -1.53
C ASP A 93 2.09 9.50 -1.45
N ALA A 94 3.19 9.08 -0.80
CA ALA A 94 3.58 7.66 -0.71
C ALA A 94 2.58 6.80 0.09
N ASP A 95 1.78 7.42 0.98
CA ASP A 95 0.72 6.76 1.75
C ASP A 95 -0.42 6.21 0.87
N LYS A 96 -0.53 6.65 -0.40
CA LYS A 96 -1.54 6.12 -1.34
C LYS A 96 -1.08 4.88 -2.09
N GLU A 97 0.21 4.73 -2.36
CA GLU A 97 0.71 3.67 -3.25
C GLU A 97 1.03 2.37 -2.51
N PHE A 98 1.27 2.43 -1.19
CA PHE A 98 1.41 1.23 -0.35
C PHE A 98 0.08 0.45 -0.17
N LYS A 99 -1.07 1.05 -0.48
CA LYS A 99 -2.38 0.37 -0.42
C LYS A 99 -2.66 -0.53 -1.63
N THR A 100 -1.76 -0.58 -2.61
CA THR A 100 -1.95 -1.32 -3.86
C THR A 100 -1.10 -2.59 -3.95
N GLU A 101 -0.16 -2.81 -3.03
CA GLU A 101 0.55 -4.10 -2.91
C GLU A 101 -0.06 -4.92 -1.76
N VAL A 102 -1.07 -5.74 -2.08
CA VAL A 102 -1.49 -6.96 -1.34
C VAL A 102 -1.96 -8.01 -2.34
#